data_AF-A0AA88SM75-F1
#
_entry.id   AF-A0AA88SM75-F1
#
_cell.length_a   1.000
_cell.length_b   1.000
_cell.length_c   1.000
_cell.angle_alpha   90.00
_cell.angle_beta   90.00
_cell.angle_gamma   90.00
#
_symmetry.space_group_name_H-M   'P 1'
#
loop_
_entity.id
_entity.type
_entity.pdbx_description
1 polymer ?
#
loop_
_entity_poly.entity_id
_entity_poly.type
_entity_poly.pdbx_seq_one_letter_code
_entity_poly.pdbx_strand_id
1 'polypeptide(L)'
;MLDKFRPAQLDTVMAISKSVAWLREQLETRRERLLVMDCRARELYDSSHVEAAINVAIPSLMLRRLKKGNLPVKSLLSDGQDRERFARRCRTDTIVLYDECSREWNENVDGGSVLGLLLRRMKDEGYKAFYLEGGFSKFQSECPALCETNLDGSCGGSGSPTSHVLGLGGLRISSDSSDIESDADREPGSATDSDGSPASNPQPSFPVEILPHLYLGCAKDSTNLDVLEEFGIKYILNVTPNLPNLFENAGEFKYKQIPISDHWSQNLSQFFPEAISFIDEARGQKCGVLVHCLAGISRSVTVTVAYLMQKLNLSMNDAYDIVKMKKSNISPNFNFMGQLLDFERTLGLQSPCDNRASAPSQPLYFSTPTNHNVFQLDPLEST
;
A
#
# COMPACT_ATOMS: atom_id res chain seq x y z
N MET A 1 44.73 47.83 24.71
CA MET A 1 43.38 48.00 25.29
C MET A 1 42.38 47.61 24.22
N LEU A 2 41.77 46.43 24.40
CA LEU A 2 40.55 45.92 23.77
C LEU A 2 40.62 45.49 22.30
N ASP A 3 40.96 44.21 22.16
CA ASP A 3 40.24 43.24 21.34
C ASP A 3 38.80 43.66 21.02
N LYS A 4 38.48 43.72 19.73
CA LYS A 4 37.13 43.46 19.24
C LYS A 4 37.16 42.22 18.38
N PHE A 5 37.37 41.08 19.04
CA PHE A 5 36.75 39.83 18.64
C PHE A 5 35.25 40.10 18.48
N ARG A 6 34.78 40.26 17.24
CA ARG A 6 33.38 40.02 16.95
C ARG A 6 33.20 38.51 17.11
N PRO A 7 32.32 38.03 18.00
CA PRO A 7 31.95 36.63 17.95
C PRO A 7 31.30 36.43 16.58
N ALA A 8 31.88 35.54 15.76
CA ALA A 8 31.10 34.90 14.73
C ALA A 8 29.93 34.24 15.47
N GLN A 9 28.72 34.79 15.31
CA GLN A 9 27.51 34.11 15.73
C GLN A 9 27.43 32.85 14.88
N LEU A 10 27.96 31.76 15.44
CA LEU A 10 27.64 30.41 15.06
C LEU A 10 26.21 30.14 15.54
N ASP A 11 25.23 30.81 14.94
CA ASP A 11 23.83 30.45 15.11
C ASP A 11 23.65 29.09 14.43
N THR A 12 23.75 28.08 15.27
CA THR A 12 23.68 26.66 14.95
C THR A 12 22.27 26.36 14.46
N VAL A 13 22.08 26.46 13.15
CA VAL A 13 20.91 25.90 12.43
C VAL A 13 21.11 24.38 12.35
N MET A 14 21.09 23.70 13.49
CA MET A 14 21.11 22.24 13.58
C MET A 14 20.25 21.79 14.77
N ALA A 15 18.94 21.82 14.55
CA ALA A 15 18.02 20.89 15.19
C ALA A 15 16.82 20.75 14.24
N ILE A 16 17.04 20.13 13.08
CA ILE A 16 15.96 19.80 12.12
C ILE A 16 15.14 18.60 12.62
N SER A 17 15.66 17.93 13.65
CA SER A 17 15.15 16.70 14.24
C SER A 17 14.80 16.86 15.71
N LYS A 18 13.98 15.93 16.22
CA LYS A 18 13.72 15.69 17.64
C LYS A 18 14.00 14.24 17.96
N SER A 19 14.64 14.00 19.11
CA SER A 19 14.87 12.65 19.60
C SER A 19 13.59 12.05 20.18
N VAL A 20 13.54 10.72 20.25
CA VAL A 20 12.46 9.97 20.91
C VAL A 20 12.31 10.39 22.37
N ALA A 21 13.41 10.55 23.10
CA ALA A 21 13.39 11.01 24.49
C ALA A 21 12.73 12.39 24.66
N TRP A 22 12.98 13.32 23.72
CA TRP A 22 12.34 14.64 23.74
C TRP A 22 10.83 14.53 23.49
N LEU A 23 10.42 13.73 22.49
CA LEU A 23 9.00 13.55 22.17
C LEU A 23 8.24 12.92 23.34
N ARG A 24 8.83 11.88 23.97
CA ARG A 24 8.30 11.25 25.18
C ARG A 24 8.03 12.27 26.28
N GLU A 25 9.02 13.11 26.61
CA GLU A 25 8.87 14.13 27.65
C GLU A 25 7.73 15.11 27.33
N GLN A 26 7.57 15.51 26.07
CA GLN A 26 6.48 16.40 25.68
C GLN A 26 5.09 15.75 25.81
N LEU A 27 4.97 14.46 25.48
CA LEU A 27 3.72 13.71 25.62
C LEU A 27 3.37 13.49 27.10
N GLU A 28 4.33 13.08 27.92
CA GLU A 28 4.14 12.85 29.36
C GLU A 28 3.80 14.13 30.14
N THR A 29 4.46 15.24 29.80
CA THR A 29 4.24 16.52 30.50
C THR A 29 2.95 17.24 30.08
N ARG A 30 2.23 16.73 29.07
CA ARG A 30 1.00 17.29 28.49
C ARG A 30 1.06 18.80 28.26
N ARG A 31 2.24 19.35 27.97
CA ARG A 31 2.41 20.76 27.65
C ARG A 31 1.78 20.98 26.27
N GLU A 32 0.58 21.55 26.25
CA GLU A 32 -0.41 21.54 25.16
C GLU A 32 -0.01 22.24 23.84
N ARG A 33 1.28 22.34 23.50
CA ARG A 33 1.77 22.98 22.27
C ARG A 33 2.52 22.04 21.34
N LEU A 34 2.07 20.78 21.28
CA LEU A 34 2.59 19.75 20.38
C LEU A 34 1.51 19.20 19.43
N LEU A 35 1.83 19.15 18.14
CA LEU A 35 1.10 18.39 17.13
C LEU A 35 2.00 17.27 16.62
N VAL A 36 1.51 16.03 16.65
CA VAL A 36 2.23 14.87 16.14
C VAL A 36 1.54 14.38 14.87
N MET A 37 2.29 14.12 13.82
CA MET A 37 1.78 13.74 12.50
C MET A 37 2.44 12.46 12.01
N ASP A 38 1.63 11.43 11.75
CA ASP A 38 2.06 10.16 11.20
C ASP A 38 2.01 10.21 9.67
N CYS A 39 3.17 10.06 9.02
CA CYS A 39 3.31 10.10 7.56
C CYS A 39 3.28 8.71 6.91
N ARG A 40 3.03 7.65 7.68
CA ARG A 40 2.95 6.27 7.19
C ARG A 40 1.60 6.00 6.53
N ALA A 41 1.54 4.86 5.85
CA ALA A 41 0.32 4.34 5.27
C ALA A 41 -0.76 4.13 6.35
N ARG A 42 -2.02 4.29 5.96
CA ARG A 42 -3.16 4.25 6.90
C ARG A 42 -3.21 2.93 7.67
N GLU A 43 -2.86 1.84 7.01
CA GLU A 43 -2.85 0.49 7.59
C GLU A 43 -1.83 0.36 8.73
N LEU A 44 -0.67 1.02 8.60
CA LEU A 44 0.35 1.04 9.65
C LEU A 44 -0.09 1.90 10.82
N TYR A 45 -0.68 3.08 10.55
CA TYR A 45 -1.26 3.93 11.58
C TYR A 45 -2.37 3.22 12.36
N ASP A 46 -3.31 2.59 11.65
CA ASP A 46 -4.43 1.87 12.26
C ASP A 46 -3.95 0.67 13.09
N SER A 47 -2.78 0.07 12.77
CA SER A 47 -2.22 -1.01 13.58
C SER A 47 -1.66 -0.52 14.92
N SER A 48 -0.90 0.58 14.88
CA SER A 48 -0.21 1.15 16.03
C SER A 48 0.33 2.52 15.66
N HIS A 49 0.13 3.55 16.48
CA HIS A 49 0.66 4.90 16.24
C HIS A 49 0.96 5.63 17.55
N VAL A 50 1.73 6.72 17.49
CA VAL A 50 2.01 7.56 18.67
C VAL A 50 0.70 8.18 19.19
N GLU A 51 0.52 8.21 20.51
CA GLU A 51 -0.68 8.76 21.16
C GLU A 51 -1.06 10.14 20.59
N ALA A 52 -2.34 10.28 20.25
CA ALA A 52 -2.96 11.48 19.71
C ALA A 52 -2.34 12.02 18.39
N ALA A 53 -1.56 11.21 17.67
CA ALA A 53 -1.01 11.56 16.37
C ALA A 53 -2.12 11.70 15.32
N ILE A 54 -1.90 12.58 14.34
CA ILE A 54 -2.80 12.78 13.21
C ILE A 54 -2.22 12.05 12.00
N ASN A 55 -2.95 11.10 11.41
CA ASN A 55 -2.52 10.45 10.19
C ASN A 55 -2.63 11.40 8.99
N VAL A 56 -1.53 11.57 8.28
CA VAL A 56 -1.44 12.36 7.06
C VAL A 56 -1.43 11.40 5.88
N ALA A 57 -2.59 10.83 5.58
CA ALA A 57 -2.76 10.03 4.37
C ALA A 57 -2.61 10.95 3.16
N ILE A 58 -1.46 10.91 2.48
CA ILE A 58 -1.26 11.61 1.22
C ILE A 58 -1.44 10.63 0.07
N PRO A 59 -2.57 10.68 -0.66
CA PRO A 59 -2.70 9.95 -1.91
C PRO A 59 -1.52 10.27 -2.85
N SER A 60 -1.02 9.26 -3.54
CA SER A 60 0.13 9.38 -4.45
C SER A 60 -0.04 10.48 -5.52
N LEU A 61 -1.28 10.78 -5.91
CA LEU A 61 -1.66 11.89 -6.80
C LEU A 61 -1.36 13.28 -6.20
N MET A 62 -1.47 13.43 -4.89
CA MET A 62 -1.25 14.69 -4.17
C MET A 62 0.24 14.97 -3.94
N LEU A 63 1.10 13.94 -3.95
CA LEU A 63 2.57 14.10 -3.85
C LEU A 63 3.14 14.91 -5.02
N ARG A 64 2.62 14.74 -6.24
CA ARG A 64 3.02 15.54 -7.43
C ARG A 64 2.64 17.02 -7.28
N ARG A 65 1.51 17.31 -6.65
CA ARG A 65 1.03 18.68 -6.39
C ARG A 65 1.80 19.33 -5.23
N LEU A 66 2.11 18.55 -4.21
CA LEU A 66 2.95 18.94 -3.07
C LEU A 66 4.37 19.30 -3.54
N LYS A 67 4.98 18.46 -4.39
CA LYS A 67 6.31 18.71 -4.98
C LYS A 67 6.37 19.97 -5.85
N LYS A 68 5.24 20.36 -6.46
CA LYS A 68 5.11 21.59 -7.25
C LYS A 68 4.69 22.81 -6.41
N GLY A 69 4.48 22.65 -5.10
CA GLY A 69 4.10 23.74 -4.19
C GLY A 69 2.65 24.23 -4.33
N ASN A 70 1.79 23.51 -5.06
CA ASN A 70 0.43 23.93 -5.39
C ASN A 70 -0.65 23.31 -4.49
N LEU A 71 -0.28 22.89 -3.28
CA LEU A 71 -1.17 22.21 -2.36
C LEU A 71 -0.86 22.62 -0.91
N PRO A 72 -1.79 23.29 -0.20
CA PRO A 72 -1.58 23.69 1.19
C PRO A 72 -1.67 22.47 2.12
N VAL A 73 -0.88 22.46 3.19
CA VAL A 73 -0.82 21.32 4.14
C VAL A 73 -2.19 20.98 4.73
N LYS A 74 -3.04 21.99 4.95
CA LYS A 74 -4.42 21.83 5.45
C LYS A 74 -5.33 20.96 4.58
N SER A 75 -4.99 20.80 3.30
CA SER A 75 -5.77 19.99 2.35
C SER A 75 -5.38 18.50 2.34
N LEU A 76 -4.36 18.13 3.12
CA LEU A 76 -3.84 16.75 3.24
C LEU A 76 -4.51 15.96 4.36
N LEU A 77 -5.38 16.60 5.16
CA LEU A 77 -6.04 15.98 6.30
C LEU A 77 -7.42 15.50 5.87
N SER A 78 -7.63 14.19 5.99
CA SER A 78 -8.83 13.50 5.48
C SER A 78 -10.05 13.66 6.41
N ASP A 79 -9.84 13.81 7.71
CA ASP A 79 -10.91 13.93 8.71
C ASP A 79 -11.21 15.40 9.08
N GLY A 80 -12.50 15.71 9.27
CA GLY A 80 -12.98 17.03 9.64
C GLY A 80 -12.50 17.49 11.03
N GLN A 81 -12.39 16.58 11.99
CA GLN A 81 -11.87 16.89 13.33
C GLN A 81 -10.36 17.13 13.31
N ASP A 82 -9.60 16.27 12.65
CA ASP A 82 -8.15 16.44 12.52
C ASP A 82 -7.78 17.71 11.75
N ARG A 83 -8.54 18.03 10.70
CA ARG A 83 -8.37 19.26 9.92
C ARG A 83 -8.60 20.50 10.78
N GLU A 84 -9.61 20.48 11.63
CA GLU A 84 -9.91 21.57 12.57
C GLU A 84 -8.86 21.67 13.68
N ARG A 85 -8.42 20.53 14.23
CA ARG A 85 -7.36 20.43 15.25
C ARG A 85 -6.03 21.00 14.73
N PHE A 86 -5.66 20.64 13.50
CA PHE A 86 -4.50 21.21 12.83
C PHE A 86 -4.69 22.70 12.53
N ALA A 87 -5.85 23.11 11.99
CA ALA A 87 -6.10 24.50 11.62
C ALA A 87 -6.02 25.48 12.80
N ARG A 88 -6.40 25.05 14.01
CA ARG A 88 -6.31 25.84 15.25
C ARG A 88 -4.88 25.96 15.78
N ARG A 89 -4.08 24.90 15.66
CA ARG A 89 -2.81 24.76 16.39
C ARG A 89 -1.55 24.89 15.53
N CYS A 90 -1.65 24.76 14.20
CA CYS A 90 -0.49 24.66 13.31
C CYS A 90 0.46 25.88 13.32
N ARG A 91 -0.01 27.07 13.73
CA ARG A 91 0.81 28.30 13.80
C ARG A 91 1.46 28.54 15.15
N THR A 92 0.91 27.99 16.22
CA THR A 92 1.36 28.24 17.60
C THR A 92 2.24 27.11 18.13
N ASP A 93 2.02 25.90 17.61
CA ASP A 93 2.50 24.67 18.22
C ASP A 93 3.68 24.10 17.44
N THR A 94 4.50 23.32 18.14
CA THR A 94 5.57 22.55 17.53
C THR A 94 4.95 21.34 16.83
N ILE A 95 5.30 21.14 15.56
CA ILE A 95 4.84 20.01 14.74
C ILE A 95 5.97 18.99 14.65
N VAL A 96 5.70 17.75 15.02
CA VAL A 96 6.61 16.62 14.83
C VAL A 96 6.02 15.66 13.83
N LEU A 97 6.78 15.36 12.78
CA LEU A 97 6.42 14.39 11.75
C LEU A 97 7.28 13.13 11.90
N TYR A 98 6.70 11.97 11.65
CA TYR A 98 7.45 10.72 11.62
C TYR A 98 6.98 9.80 10.51
N ASP A 99 7.89 8.96 10.03
CA ASP A 99 7.61 7.83 9.16
C ASP A 99 7.97 6.52 9.91
N GLU A 100 8.15 5.40 9.20
CA GLU A 100 8.45 4.13 9.85
C GLU A 100 9.84 4.09 10.50
N CYS A 101 10.89 4.54 9.81
CA CYS A 101 12.27 4.29 10.25
C CYS A 101 13.32 5.35 9.84
N SER A 102 12.95 6.54 9.37
CA SER A 102 13.92 7.56 8.94
C SER A 102 14.86 7.94 10.09
N ARG A 103 16.16 7.67 9.91
CA ARG A 103 17.20 7.91 10.92
C ARG A 103 17.85 9.27 10.82
N GLU A 104 18.07 9.77 9.60
CA GLU A 104 18.62 11.09 9.32
C GLU A 104 17.96 11.63 8.06
N TRP A 105 17.38 12.82 8.15
CA TRP A 105 16.79 13.50 6.98
C TRP A 105 17.83 14.42 6.34
N ASN A 106 18.04 14.25 5.03
CA ASN A 106 18.90 15.07 4.20
C ASN A 106 18.11 15.68 3.04
N GLU A 107 18.09 17.02 2.91
CA GLU A 107 17.39 17.75 1.83
C GLU A 107 17.75 17.26 0.41
N ASN A 108 18.95 16.71 0.24
CA ASN A 108 19.47 16.21 -1.05
C ASN A 108 19.10 14.76 -1.36
N VAL A 109 18.79 13.94 -0.34
CA VAL A 109 18.50 12.49 -0.49
C VAL A 109 17.01 12.21 -0.32
N ASP A 110 16.37 12.88 0.63
CA ASP A 110 15.00 12.61 1.06
C ASP A 110 13.96 13.57 0.45
N GLY A 111 14.35 14.38 -0.53
CA GLY A 111 13.46 15.32 -1.22
C GLY A 111 12.32 14.65 -2.02
N GLY A 112 12.33 13.31 -2.12
CA GLY A 112 11.27 12.50 -2.73
C GLY A 112 10.34 11.79 -1.75
N SER A 113 10.66 11.74 -0.45
CA SER A 113 9.83 11.04 0.54
C SER A 113 8.64 11.90 0.97
N VAL A 114 7.57 11.26 1.45
CA VAL A 114 6.37 11.94 1.99
C VAL A 114 6.76 12.88 3.12
N LEU A 115 7.55 12.37 4.07
CA LEU A 115 8.11 13.11 5.20
C LEU A 115 8.92 14.33 4.73
N GLY A 116 9.82 14.16 3.76
CA GLY A 116 10.67 15.25 3.27
C GLY A 116 9.91 16.33 2.51
N LEU A 117 8.93 15.95 1.69
CA LEU A 117 8.07 16.91 0.99
C LEU A 117 7.20 17.70 1.97
N LEU A 118 6.66 17.04 3.00
CA LEU A 118 5.87 17.68 4.05
C LEU A 118 6.72 18.65 4.89
N LEU A 119 7.90 18.22 5.35
CA LEU A 119 8.81 19.07 6.12
C LEU A 119 9.20 20.32 5.35
N ARG A 120 9.59 20.17 4.08
CA ARG A 120 9.91 21.32 3.20
C ARG A 120 8.71 22.24 3.07
N ARG A 121 7.53 21.70 2.78
CA ARG A 121 6.32 22.51 2.60
C ARG A 121 5.91 23.23 3.89
N MET A 122 6.03 22.57 5.04
CA MET A 122 5.71 23.17 6.31
C MET A 122 6.66 24.30 6.68
N LYS A 123 7.94 24.16 6.33
CA LYS A 123 8.96 25.20 6.48
C LYS A 123 8.68 26.39 5.55
N ASP A 124 8.31 26.13 4.28
CA ASP A 124 7.92 27.16 3.31
C ASP A 124 6.69 27.96 3.78
N GLU A 125 5.74 27.30 4.45
CA GLU A 125 4.55 27.93 5.04
C GLU A 125 4.83 28.56 6.43
N GLY A 126 6.06 28.46 6.95
CA GLY A 126 6.50 29.10 8.20
C GLY A 126 6.12 28.36 9.48
N TYR A 127 5.76 27.09 9.42
CA TYR A 127 5.46 26.29 10.61
C TYR A 127 6.74 25.80 11.33
N LYS A 128 6.64 25.59 12.64
CA LYS A 128 7.72 25.01 13.46
C LYS A 128 7.69 23.47 13.36
N ALA A 129 8.16 22.95 12.24
CA ALA A 129 8.13 21.52 11.93
C ALA A 129 9.50 20.83 12.12
N PHE A 130 9.48 19.63 12.70
CA PHE A 130 10.65 18.79 12.96
C PHE A 130 10.31 17.33 12.61
N TYR A 131 11.31 16.51 12.33
CA TYR A 131 11.11 15.06 12.19
C TYR A 131 11.57 14.29 13.44
N LEU A 132 10.99 13.11 13.65
CA LEU A 132 11.38 12.20 14.72
C LEU A 132 12.54 11.30 14.30
N GLU A 133 13.64 11.33 15.03
CA GLU A 133 14.83 10.51 14.75
C GLU A 133 14.53 9.03 14.97
N GLY A 134 14.74 8.22 13.93
CA GLY A 134 14.51 6.77 13.97
C GLY A 134 13.07 6.34 13.73
N GLY A 135 12.18 7.30 13.43
CA GLY A 135 10.79 7.04 13.07
C GLY A 135 9.96 6.35 14.16
N PHE A 136 8.83 5.80 13.74
CA PHE A 136 7.90 5.08 14.61
C PHE A 136 8.53 3.84 15.24
N SER A 137 9.27 3.04 14.47
CA SER A 137 9.89 1.80 14.95
C SER A 137 10.77 2.04 16.19
N LYS A 138 11.59 3.10 16.19
CA LYS A 138 12.43 3.45 17.35
C LYS A 138 11.57 3.94 18.52
N PHE A 139 10.60 4.81 18.25
CA PHE A 139 9.69 5.32 19.29
C PHE A 139 8.94 4.18 19.98
N GLN A 140 8.35 3.25 19.23
CA GLN A 140 7.62 2.11 19.76
C GLN A 140 8.51 1.21 20.63
N SER A 141 9.77 1.00 20.22
CA SER A 141 10.71 0.18 21.00
C SER A 141 11.11 0.81 22.34
N GLU A 142 11.22 2.14 22.40
CA GLU A 142 11.65 2.86 23.60
C GLU A 142 10.47 3.30 24.49
N CYS A 143 9.28 3.51 23.90
CA CYS A 143 8.11 4.11 24.53
C CYS A 143 6.79 3.39 24.17
N PRO A 144 6.67 2.06 24.34
CA PRO A 144 5.49 1.31 23.90
C PRO A 144 4.18 1.74 24.60
N ALA A 145 4.26 2.27 25.82
CA ALA A 145 3.11 2.74 26.59
C ALA A 145 2.48 4.03 26.04
N LEU A 146 3.17 4.76 25.17
CA LEU A 146 2.69 5.97 24.51
C LEU A 146 2.28 5.71 23.05
N CYS A 147 2.02 4.43 22.72
CA CYS A 147 1.48 4.02 21.43
C CYS A 147 0.03 3.56 21.60
N GLU A 148 -0.86 4.12 20.78
CA GLU A 148 -2.23 3.63 20.63
C GLU A 148 -2.22 2.42 19.71
N THR A 149 -2.82 1.30 20.14
CA THR A 149 -3.01 0.09 19.34
C THR A 149 -4.50 -0.27 19.32
N ASN A 150 -5.02 -0.67 18.17
CA ASN A 150 -6.46 -0.95 17.98
C ASN A 150 -6.96 -2.25 18.67
N LEU A 151 -6.22 -2.78 19.66
CA LEU A 151 -6.64 -3.94 20.46
C LEU A 151 -7.50 -3.57 21.69
N ASP A 152 -7.53 -2.29 22.10
CA ASP A 152 -8.27 -1.83 23.30
C ASP A 152 -9.58 -1.10 22.98
N GLY A 153 -10.38 -1.68 22.09
CA GLY A 153 -11.72 -1.18 21.72
C GLY A 153 -12.89 -1.74 22.54
N SER A 154 -12.63 -2.44 23.66
CA SER A 154 -13.67 -2.88 24.59
C SER A 154 -13.40 -2.31 25.98
N CYS A 155 -14.13 -1.24 26.33
CA CYS A 155 -14.71 -0.94 27.65
C CYS A 155 -14.93 0.58 27.84
N GLY A 156 -16.18 1.04 27.77
CA GLY A 156 -16.69 2.14 28.60
C GLY A 156 -16.69 3.56 28.02
N GLY A 157 -17.85 4.01 27.53
CA GLY A 157 -18.10 5.43 27.23
C GLY A 157 -19.45 5.69 26.56
N SER A 158 -20.50 5.66 27.36
CA SER A 158 -21.90 5.92 26.98
C SER A 158 -22.09 7.16 26.10
N GLY A 159 -22.73 7.00 24.93
CA GLY A 159 -23.19 8.12 24.11
C GLY A 159 -23.62 7.70 22.69
N SER A 160 -24.83 7.16 22.55
CA SER A 160 -25.56 7.24 21.26
C SER A 160 -26.21 8.64 21.16
N PRO A 161 -26.68 9.14 19.98
CA PRO A 161 -27.38 8.36 18.96
C PRO A 161 -27.11 8.68 17.47
N THR A 162 -27.28 7.61 16.67
CA THR A 162 -28.02 7.50 15.39
C THR A 162 -27.77 8.47 14.22
N SER A 163 -27.48 7.91 13.05
CA SER A 163 -28.45 7.88 11.95
C SER A 163 -28.10 6.83 10.89
N HIS A 164 -29.12 6.06 10.52
CA HIS A 164 -29.16 4.95 9.58
C HIS A 164 -28.84 5.34 8.13
N VAL A 165 -28.48 4.36 7.29
CA VAL A 165 -29.30 3.88 6.14
C VAL A 165 -28.52 2.85 5.29
N LEU A 166 -29.06 1.61 5.28
CA LEU A 166 -29.31 0.64 4.17
C LEU A 166 -28.20 0.42 3.11
N GLY A 167 -27.79 -0.78 2.69
CA GLY A 167 -28.28 -2.17 2.74
C GLY A 167 -27.54 -2.90 1.60
N LEU A 168 -26.93 -4.07 1.78
CA LEU A 168 -27.50 -5.39 1.46
C LEU A 168 -26.45 -6.44 1.88
N GLY A 169 -26.53 -6.89 3.13
CA GLY A 169 -25.75 -8.01 3.66
C GLY A 169 -26.71 -9.12 4.11
N GLY A 170 -27.47 -9.67 3.16
CA GLY A 170 -28.40 -10.75 3.40
C GLY A 170 -27.92 -12.02 2.70
N LEU A 171 -27.23 -12.88 3.44
CA LEU A 171 -27.25 -14.35 3.34
C LEU A 171 -26.34 -14.90 4.45
N ARG A 172 -26.95 -15.29 5.58
CA ARG A 172 -26.34 -16.19 6.55
C ARG A 172 -27.20 -17.43 6.62
N ILE A 173 -26.57 -18.57 6.34
CA ILE A 173 -27.14 -19.91 6.37
C ILE A 173 -27.33 -20.29 7.84
N SER A 174 -28.55 -20.72 8.16
CA SER A 174 -28.94 -21.30 9.46
C SER A 174 -28.15 -22.57 9.75
N SER A 175 -27.78 -22.79 11.02
CA SER A 175 -27.67 -24.14 11.61
C SER A 175 -27.76 -24.05 13.13
N ASP A 176 -28.94 -24.45 13.60
CA ASP A 176 -29.32 -25.20 14.79
C ASP A 176 -28.74 -24.87 16.18
N SER A 177 -29.70 -24.44 16.99
CA SER A 177 -29.73 -24.41 18.44
C SER A 177 -29.90 -25.82 19.01
N SER A 178 -29.10 -26.16 20.04
CA SER A 178 -29.57 -27.03 21.11
C SER A 178 -28.75 -26.75 22.38
N ASP A 179 -29.37 -26.00 23.29
CA ASP A 179 -29.00 -25.91 24.69
C ASP A 179 -29.54 -27.15 25.42
N ILE A 180 -28.72 -27.80 26.26
CA ILE A 180 -29.19 -28.40 27.52
C ILE A 180 -28.05 -28.48 28.54
N GLU A 181 -28.39 -28.11 29.77
CA GLU A 181 -27.56 -27.95 30.97
C GLU A 181 -27.21 -29.28 31.69
N SER A 182 -26.42 -29.13 32.77
CA SER A 182 -25.97 -30.06 33.84
C SER A 182 -24.57 -30.67 33.60
N ASP A 183 -23.65 -30.73 34.55
CA ASP A 183 -23.75 -30.67 36.02
C ASP A 183 -22.38 -30.36 36.66
N ALA A 184 -22.38 -30.01 37.95
CA ALA A 184 -21.21 -29.64 38.75
C ALA A 184 -20.42 -30.83 39.34
N ASP A 185 -19.18 -30.55 39.76
CA ASP A 185 -18.29 -31.26 40.69
C ASP A 185 -17.50 -32.53 40.24
N ARG A 186 -16.21 -32.34 39.89
CA ARG A 186 -15.11 -33.18 40.43
C ARG A 186 -13.68 -32.60 40.27
N GLU A 187 -12.95 -32.72 41.37
CA GLU A 187 -11.60 -32.31 41.79
C GLU A 187 -10.36 -32.58 40.87
N PRO A 188 -9.18 -32.00 41.18
CA PRO A 188 -8.09 -31.72 40.25
C PRO A 188 -7.00 -32.81 40.18
N GLY A 189 -6.31 -32.92 39.04
CA GLY A 189 -5.16 -33.81 38.90
C GLY A 189 -4.35 -33.65 37.60
N SER A 190 -3.09 -33.24 37.78
CA SER A 190 -1.87 -33.53 37.00
C SER A 190 -1.74 -33.15 35.51
N ALA A 191 -0.81 -32.21 35.28
CA ALA A 191 0.33 -32.24 34.34
C ALA A 191 0.11 -32.74 32.90
N THR A 192 0.32 -31.88 31.89
CA THR A 192 1.56 -31.72 31.11
C THR A 192 1.33 -30.77 29.91
N ASP A 193 2.41 -30.10 29.52
CA ASP A 193 2.73 -29.61 28.17
C ASP A 193 2.05 -28.36 27.57
N SER A 194 2.92 -27.35 27.43
CA SER A 194 3.26 -26.68 26.18
C SER A 194 2.26 -25.70 25.56
N ASP A 195 2.66 -24.43 25.68
CA ASP A 195 2.78 -23.44 24.61
C ASP A 195 1.65 -23.39 23.55
N GLY A 196 0.80 -22.37 23.65
CA GLY A 196 -0.29 -22.13 22.72
C GLY A 196 -0.69 -20.67 22.70
N SER A 197 0.15 -19.83 22.11
CA SER A 197 -0.28 -18.49 21.66
C SER A 197 -1.46 -18.64 20.69
N PRO A 198 -2.50 -17.78 20.75
CA PRO A 198 -3.69 -17.95 19.93
C PRO A 198 -3.37 -17.77 18.44
N ALA A 199 -3.94 -18.68 17.66
CA ALA A 199 -3.68 -18.95 16.26
C ALA A 199 -3.61 -17.70 15.37
N SER A 200 -2.52 -17.63 14.60
CA SER A 200 -2.42 -16.86 13.37
C SER A 200 -3.61 -17.15 12.45
N ASN A 201 -4.28 -16.09 11.99
CA ASN A 201 -5.21 -16.13 10.87
C ASN A 201 -4.69 -17.08 9.77
N PRO A 202 -5.43 -18.11 9.34
CA PRO A 202 -4.94 -19.03 8.31
C PRO A 202 -4.76 -18.24 7.01
N GLN A 203 -3.52 -17.87 6.74
CA GLN A 203 -3.14 -17.38 5.41
C GLN A 203 -3.44 -18.53 4.43
N PRO A 204 -4.10 -18.28 3.29
CA PRO A 204 -4.31 -19.33 2.29
C PRO A 204 -2.95 -19.92 1.92
N SER A 205 -2.88 -21.25 1.90
CA SER A 205 -1.68 -21.98 1.49
C SER A 205 -1.31 -21.54 0.07
N PHE A 206 -0.08 -21.10 -0.11
CA PHE A 206 0.46 -20.82 -1.43
C PHE A 206 0.87 -22.13 -2.12
N PRO A 207 0.87 -22.15 -3.47
CA PRO A 207 0.39 -21.10 -4.38
C PRO A 207 -1.14 -21.06 -4.45
N VAL A 208 -1.70 -19.89 -4.74
CA VAL A 208 -3.16 -19.70 -4.82
C VAL A 208 -3.65 -19.98 -6.24
N GLU A 209 -4.57 -20.93 -6.39
CA GLU A 209 -5.20 -21.20 -7.69
C GLU A 209 -6.20 -20.09 -8.06
N ILE A 210 -5.93 -19.35 -9.12
CA ILE A 210 -6.77 -18.24 -9.60
C ILE A 210 -7.83 -18.74 -10.58
N LEU A 211 -7.41 -19.55 -11.54
CA LEU A 211 -8.26 -20.30 -12.48
C LEU A 211 -7.70 -21.73 -12.58
N PRO A 212 -8.47 -22.68 -13.14
CA PRO A 212 -7.95 -24.00 -13.45
C PRO A 212 -6.63 -23.90 -14.22
N HIS A 213 -5.60 -24.51 -13.63
CA HIS A 213 -4.21 -24.54 -14.10
C HIS A 213 -3.46 -23.21 -14.09
N LEU A 214 -3.96 -22.16 -13.42
CA LEU A 214 -3.28 -20.87 -13.24
C LEU A 214 -3.10 -20.58 -11.76
N TYR A 215 -1.85 -20.58 -11.32
CA TYR A 215 -1.46 -20.40 -9.93
C TYR A 215 -0.68 -19.10 -9.74
N LEU A 216 -0.98 -18.37 -8.67
CA LEU A 216 -0.30 -17.16 -8.25
C LEU A 216 0.54 -17.46 -7.00
N GLY A 217 1.84 -17.15 -7.05
CA GLY A 217 2.75 -17.46 -5.95
C GLY A 217 3.86 -16.43 -5.71
N CYS A 218 4.77 -16.82 -4.82
CA CYS A 218 5.95 -16.12 -4.39
C CYS A 218 7.24 -16.91 -4.74
N ALA A 219 8.39 -16.38 -4.36
CA ALA A 219 9.68 -17.01 -4.63
C ALA A 219 9.81 -18.40 -4.01
N LYS A 220 9.26 -18.60 -2.80
CA LYS A 220 9.35 -19.89 -2.09
C LYS A 220 8.64 -21.01 -2.86
N ASP A 221 7.48 -20.71 -3.44
CA ASP A 221 6.68 -21.66 -4.21
C ASP A 221 7.42 -22.09 -5.49
N SER A 222 8.12 -21.15 -6.15
CA SER A 222 8.90 -21.45 -7.37
C SER A 222 10.11 -22.36 -7.14
N THR A 223 10.54 -22.52 -5.88
CA THR A 223 11.70 -23.33 -5.50
C THR A 223 11.33 -24.64 -4.81
N ASN A 224 10.03 -24.94 -4.66
CA ASN A 224 9.55 -26.11 -3.95
C ASN A 224 9.05 -27.17 -4.94
N LEU A 225 9.84 -28.22 -5.19
CA LEU A 225 9.49 -29.29 -6.13
C LEU A 225 8.20 -30.01 -5.75
N ASP A 226 8.00 -30.32 -4.46
CA ASP A 226 6.82 -31.05 -3.99
C ASP A 226 5.54 -30.28 -4.34
N VAL A 227 5.55 -28.97 -4.09
CA VAL A 227 4.44 -28.07 -4.46
C VAL A 227 4.25 -27.99 -5.97
N LEU A 228 5.34 -27.87 -6.74
CA LEU A 228 5.24 -27.81 -8.20
C LEU A 228 4.65 -29.11 -8.78
N GLU A 229 5.01 -30.27 -8.24
CA GLU A 229 4.48 -31.57 -8.63
C GLU A 229 3.02 -31.75 -8.20
N GLU A 230 2.69 -31.42 -6.95
CA GLU A 230 1.34 -31.53 -6.38
C GLU A 230 0.30 -30.78 -7.23
N PHE A 231 0.63 -29.56 -7.66
CA PHE A 231 -0.25 -28.73 -8.48
C PHE A 231 -0.12 -28.96 -10.00
N GLY A 232 0.71 -29.94 -10.42
CA GLY A 232 0.95 -30.27 -11.81
C GLY A 232 1.54 -29.11 -12.62
N ILE A 233 2.37 -28.28 -11.97
CA ILE A 233 3.00 -27.11 -12.58
C ILE A 233 4.14 -27.56 -13.48
N LYS A 234 4.10 -27.16 -14.75
CA LYS A 234 5.18 -27.38 -15.73
C LYS A 234 5.66 -26.09 -16.38
N TYR A 235 4.95 -24.98 -16.15
CA TYR A 235 5.29 -23.66 -16.67
C TYR A 235 5.50 -22.69 -15.50
N ILE A 236 6.61 -21.95 -15.51
CA ILE A 236 6.94 -21.01 -14.43
C ILE A 236 7.29 -19.65 -15.05
N LEU A 237 6.47 -18.65 -14.72
CA LEU A 237 6.64 -17.25 -15.13
C LEU A 237 7.21 -16.44 -13.96
N ASN A 238 8.50 -16.13 -14.03
CA ASN A 238 9.25 -15.36 -13.04
C ASN A 238 9.24 -13.88 -13.38
N VAL A 239 8.50 -13.06 -12.62
CA VAL A 239 8.40 -11.61 -12.83
C VAL A 239 9.37 -10.87 -11.90
N THR A 240 10.66 -11.19 -11.98
CA THR A 240 11.72 -10.53 -11.21
C THR A 240 13.03 -10.42 -12.01
N PRO A 241 13.87 -9.40 -11.75
CA PRO A 241 15.15 -9.25 -12.45
C PRO A 241 16.26 -10.14 -11.87
N ASN A 242 16.23 -10.42 -10.57
CA ASN A 242 17.39 -10.94 -9.84
C ASN A 242 17.14 -12.30 -9.17
N LEU A 243 15.93 -12.87 -9.28
CA LEU A 243 15.66 -14.21 -8.75
C LEU A 243 15.98 -15.24 -9.83
N PRO A 244 16.87 -16.22 -9.58
CA PRO A 244 17.18 -17.25 -10.56
C PRO A 244 16.04 -18.28 -10.69
N ASN A 245 15.95 -18.91 -11.86
CA ASN A 245 15.07 -20.04 -12.11
C ASN A 245 15.75 -21.34 -11.65
N LEU A 246 15.30 -21.91 -10.53
CA LEU A 246 16.04 -22.99 -9.86
C LEU A 246 16.12 -24.29 -10.68
N PHE A 247 15.06 -24.63 -11.41
CA PHE A 247 14.94 -25.92 -12.13
C PHE A 247 15.06 -25.78 -13.66
N GLU A 248 15.58 -24.66 -14.16
CA GLU A 248 15.63 -24.38 -15.61
C GLU A 248 16.45 -25.43 -16.38
N ASN A 249 17.50 -25.96 -15.76
CA ASN A 249 18.37 -26.97 -16.37
C ASN A 249 17.89 -28.42 -16.17
N ALA A 250 16.81 -28.64 -15.41
CA ALA A 250 16.30 -29.98 -15.15
C ALA A 250 15.52 -30.56 -16.36
N GLY A 251 15.11 -29.73 -17.31
CA GLY A 251 14.35 -30.15 -18.51
C GLY A 251 12.87 -30.44 -18.26
N GLU A 252 12.41 -30.41 -17.01
CA GLU A 252 11.03 -30.73 -16.62
C GLU A 252 10.08 -29.53 -16.61
N PHE A 253 10.64 -28.31 -16.55
CA PHE A 253 9.87 -27.08 -16.44
C PHE A 253 10.22 -26.13 -17.57
N LYS A 254 9.20 -25.54 -18.19
CA LYS A 254 9.38 -24.43 -19.11
C LYS A 254 9.38 -23.12 -18.31
N TYR A 255 10.48 -22.39 -18.39
CA TYR A 255 10.61 -21.08 -17.73
C TYR A 255 10.40 -19.93 -18.70
N LYS A 256 9.94 -18.82 -18.13
CA LYS A 256 10.00 -17.50 -18.76
C LYS A 256 10.27 -16.46 -17.68
N GLN A 257 11.23 -15.58 -17.94
CA GLN A 257 11.57 -14.51 -17.01
C GLN A 257 11.23 -13.14 -17.61
N ILE A 258 10.48 -12.33 -16.86
CA ILE A 258 10.22 -10.93 -17.14
C ILE A 258 11.01 -10.11 -16.10
N PRO A 259 12.17 -9.53 -16.47
CA PRO A 259 13.11 -8.94 -15.52
C PRO A 259 12.69 -7.53 -15.07
N ILE A 260 11.58 -7.43 -14.33
CA ILE A 260 11.00 -6.16 -13.88
C ILE A 260 11.09 -6.00 -12.36
N SER A 261 11.65 -4.88 -11.91
CA SER A 261 11.66 -4.48 -10.50
C SER A 261 10.28 -3.97 -10.07
N ASP A 262 9.97 -4.09 -8.77
CA ASP A 262 8.71 -3.60 -8.21
C ASP A 262 8.81 -2.11 -7.89
N HIS A 263 8.83 -1.28 -8.93
CA HIS A 263 9.17 0.13 -8.78
C HIS A 263 8.33 1.02 -9.69
N TRP A 264 8.10 2.26 -9.24
CA TRP A 264 7.21 3.23 -9.89
C TRP A 264 7.63 3.64 -11.30
N SER A 265 8.89 3.42 -11.68
CA SER A 265 9.44 3.80 -12.99
C SER A 265 9.40 2.68 -14.04
N GLN A 266 8.98 1.48 -13.66
CA GLN A 266 9.04 0.31 -14.54
C GLN A 266 7.81 0.20 -15.43
N ASN A 267 8.02 -0.20 -16.68
CA ASN A 267 6.94 -0.51 -17.61
C ASN A 267 6.74 -2.03 -17.70
N LEU A 268 5.75 -2.56 -16.98
CA LEU A 268 5.38 -3.97 -16.99
C LEU A 268 4.37 -4.28 -18.10
N SER A 269 3.51 -3.33 -18.50
CA SER A 269 2.47 -3.57 -19.51
C SER A 269 3.00 -3.93 -20.89
N GLN A 270 4.21 -3.47 -21.25
CA GLN A 270 4.86 -3.90 -22.48
C GLN A 270 5.07 -5.42 -22.58
N PHE A 271 5.11 -6.13 -21.45
CA PHE A 271 5.28 -7.58 -21.40
C PHE A 271 3.96 -8.35 -21.29
N PHE A 272 2.81 -7.68 -21.17
CA PHE A 272 1.51 -8.37 -21.04
C PHE A 272 1.24 -9.33 -22.20
N PRO A 273 1.41 -8.97 -23.49
CA PRO A 273 1.16 -9.93 -24.58
C PRO A 273 2.01 -11.20 -24.46
N GLU A 274 3.27 -11.03 -24.06
CA GLU A 274 4.24 -12.12 -23.90
C GLU A 274 3.91 -13.03 -22.72
N ALA A 275 3.52 -12.44 -21.59
CA ALA A 275 3.10 -13.15 -20.38
C ALA A 275 1.79 -13.92 -20.62
N ILE A 276 0.82 -13.28 -21.27
CA ILE A 276 -0.50 -13.84 -21.54
C ILE A 276 -0.40 -15.03 -22.49
N SER A 277 0.41 -14.91 -23.54
CA SER A 277 0.71 -16.01 -24.46
C SER A 277 1.33 -17.21 -23.74
N PHE A 278 2.28 -16.97 -22.83
CA PHE A 278 2.91 -18.03 -22.05
C PHE A 278 1.92 -18.74 -21.09
N ILE A 279 1.03 -17.99 -20.45
CA ILE A 279 -0.02 -18.54 -19.59
C ILE A 279 -1.02 -19.36 -20.43
N ASP A 280 -1.42 -18.85 -21.60
CA ASP A 280 -2.34 -19.54 -22.51
C ASP A 280 -1.75 -20.83 -23.06
N GLU A 281 -0.45 -20.87 -23.38
CA GLU A 281 0.24 -22.08 -23.82
C GLU A 281 0.14 -23.19 -22.76
N ALA A 282 0.47 -22.87 -21.51
CA ALA A 282 0.42 -23.82 -20.39
C ALA A 282 -0.99 -24.38 -20.19
N ARG A 283 -1.97 -23.47 -20.10
CA ARG A 283 -3.38 -23.84 -19.88
C ARG A 283 -3.95 -24.61 -21.06
N GLY A 284 -3.55 -24.31 -22.29
CA GLY A 284 -3.93 -25.04 -23.49
C GLY A 284 -3.43 -26.49 -23.50
N GLN A 285 -2.28 -26.75 -22.87
CA GLN A 285 -1.72 -28.09 -22.66
C GLN A 285 -2.27 -28.80 -21.41
N LYS A 286 -3.18 -28.15 -20.66
CA LYS A 286 -3.68 -28.63 -19.35
C LYS A 286 -2.57 -28.82 -18.31
N CYS A 287 -1.49 -28.08 -18.45
CA CYS A 287 -0.40 -28.02 -17.48
C CYS A 287 -0.60 -26.82 -16.56
N GLY A 288 -0.24 -26.97 -15.29
CA GLY A 288 -0.22 -25.84 -14.35
C GLY A 288 0.84 -24.81 -14.76
N VAL A 289 0.47 -23.52 -14.66
CA VAL A 289 1.41 -22.40 -14.74
C VAL A 289 1.45 -21.64 -13.42
N LEU A 290 2.66 -21.44 -12.90
CA LEU A 290 2.93 -20.60 -11.74
C LEU A 290 3.41 -19.22 -12.20
N VAL A 291 2.63 -18.17 -11.91
CA VAL A 291 3.05 -16.78 -12.05
C VAL A 291 3.54 -16.29 -10.70
N HIS A 292 4.82 -15.99 -10.58
CA HIS A 292 5.41 -15.58 -9.31
C HIS A 292 6.30 -14.35 -9.42
N CYS A 293 6.48 -13.69 -8.28
CA CYS A 293 7.51 -12.70 -8.07
C CYS A 293 8.20 -12.99 -6.73
N LEU A 294 8.76 -11.97 -6.07
CA LEU A 294 9.38 -12.17 -4.76
C LEU A 294 8.36 -12.57 -3.69
N ALA A 295 7.35 -11.73 -3.45
CA ALA A 295 6.38 -11.90 -2.35
C ALA A 295 4.98 -12.35 -2.81
N GLY A 296 4.73 -12.36 -4.12
CA GLY A 296 3.39 -12.67 -4.65
C GLY A 296 2.34 -11.58 -4.39
N ILE A 297 2.75 -10.31 -4.26
CA ILE A 297 1.87 -9.20 -3.83
C ILE A 297 1.60 -8.19 -4.95
N SER A 298 2.60 -7.87 -5.78
CA SER A 298 2.53 -6.76 -6.75
C SER A 298 2.77 -7.22 -8.18
N ARG A 299 4.01 -7.47 -8.60
CA ARG A 299 4.36 -7.81 -10.01
C ARG A 299 3.60 -9.01 -10.58
N SER A 300 3.62 -10.15 -9.89
CA SER A 300 2.91 -11.35 -10.37
C SER A 300 1.40 -11.15 -10.35
N VAL A 301 0.87 -10.45 -9.35
CA VAL A 301 -0.55 -10.05 -9.29
C VAL A 301 -0.92 -9.21 -10.51
N THR A 302 -0.12 -8.19 -10.86
CA THR A 302 -0.38 -7.35 -12.03
C THR A 302 -0.49 -8.18 -13.30
N VAL A 303 0.44 -9.11 -13.52
CA VAL A 303 0.39 -10.00 -14.69
C VAL A 303 -0.85 -10.90 -14.67
N THR A 304 -1.20 -11.46 -13.51
CA THR A 304 -2.40 -12.28 -13.34
C THR A 304 -3.68 -11.47 -13.63
N VAL A 305 -3.79 -10.23 -13.12
CA VAL A 305 -4.95 -9.36 -13.38
C VAL A 305 -5.05 -9.03 -14.87
N ALA A 306 -3.95 -8.64 -15.52
CA ALA A 306 -3.92 -8.39 -16.96
C ALA A 306 -4.37 -9.62 -17.76
N TYR A 307 -3.95 -10.82 -17.35
CA TYR A 307 -4.40 -12.07 -17.96
C TYR A 307 -5.91 -12.28 -17.82
N LEU A 308 -6.49 -12.06 -16.64
CA LEU A 308 -7.93 -12.19 -16.43
C LEU A 308 -8.72 -11.17 -17.25
N MET A 309 -8.26 -9.91 -17.31
CA MET A 309 -8.89 -8.87 -18.12
C MET A 309 -9.00 -9.30 -19.59
N GLN A 310 -7.88 -9.73 -20.19
CA GLN A 310 -7.87 -10.13 -21.59
C GLN A 310 -8.60 -11.45 -21.83
N LYS A 311 -8.41 -12.45 -20.96
CA LYS A 311 -8.94 -13.80 -21.20
C LYS A 311 -10.43 -13.93 -20.94
N LEU A 312 -10.93 -13.20 -19.94
CA LEU A 312 -12.32 -13.25 -19.51
C LEU A 312 -13.12 -12.00 -19.88
N ASN A 313 -12.51 -11.05 -20.60
CA ASN A 313 -13.13 -9.80 -21.01
C ASN A 313 -13.69 -9.02 -19.80
N LEU A 314 -12.90 -8.96 -18.73
CA LEU A 314 -13.26 -8.34 -17.45
C LEU A 314 -12.65 -6.95 -17.33
N SER A 315 -13.39 -6.03 -16.70
CA SER A 315 -12.84 -4.74 -16.29
C SER A 315 -11.63 -4.95 -15.36
N MET A 316 -10.78 -3.93 -15.26
CA MET A 316 -9.61 -3.96 -14.36
C MET A 316 -10.05 -4.24 -12.92
N ASN A 317 -11.13 -3.58 -12.47
CA ASN A 317 -11.66 -3.76 -11.12
C ASN A 317 -12.21 -5.17 -10.90
N ASP A 318 -13.02 -5.71 -11.83
CA ASP A 318 -13.57 -7.06 -11.69
C ASP A 318 -12.47 -8.12 -11.67
N ALA A 319 -11.48 -7.98 -12.56
CA ALA A 319 -10.32 -8.87 -12.60
C ALA A 319 -9.49 -8.78 -11.30
N TYR A 320 -9.28 -7.58 -10.78
CA TYR A 320 -8.59 -7.35 -9.51
C TYR A 320 -9.34 -8.00 -8.34
N ASP A 321 -10.65 -7.83 -8.26
CA ASP A 321 -11.49 -8.34 -7.19
C ASP A 321 -11.51 -9.87 -7.17
N ILE A 322 -11.53 -10.54 -8.33
CA ILE A 322 -11.39 -12.00 -8.41
C ILE A 322 -10.09 -12.47 -7.74
N VAL A 323 -8.96 -11.78 -8.01
CA VAL A 323 -7.69 -12.12 -7.39
C VAL A 323 -7.72 -11.78 -5.89
N LYS A 324 -8.30 -10.64 -5.51
CA LYS A 324 -8.41 -10.19 -4.10
C LYS A 324 -9.23 -11.15 -3.25
N MET A 325 -10.33 -11.69 -3.79
CA MET A 325 -11.19 -12.66 -3.11
C MET A 325 -10.46 -13.96 -2.80
N LYS A 326 -9.57 -14.40 -3.70
CA LYS A 326 -8.74 -15.60 -3.49
C LYS A 326 -7.49 -15.32 -2.67
N LYS A 327 -7.00 -14.08 -2.70
CA LYS A 327 -5.77 -13.63 -2.04
C LYS A 327 -5.92 -12.21 -1.48
N SER A 328 -6.24 -12.11 -0.20
CA SER A 328 -6.60 -10.85 0.45
C SER A 328 -5.47 -9.84 0.58
N ASN A 329 -4.20 -10.25 0.55
CA ASN A 329 -3.04 -9.36 0.70
C ASN A 329 -2.41 -8.90 -0.62
N ILE A 330 -3.11 -9.02 -1.75
CA ILE A 330 -2.62 -8.40 -3.00
C ILE A 330 -2.59 -6.87 -2.88
N SER A 331 -1.53 -6.29 -3.46
CA SER A 331 -1.31 -4.85 -3.50
C SER A 331 -0.27 -4.50 -4.60
N PRO A 332 -0.65 -4.53 -5.89
CA PRO A 332 0.13 -3.94 -6.98
C PRO A 332 0.51 -2.50 -6.65
N ASN A 333 1.74 -2.11 -6.99
CA ASN A 333 2.13 -0.71 -6.84
C ASN A 333 1.28 0.20 -7.75
N PHE A 334 1.13 1.47 -7.37
CA PHE A 334 0.24 2.42 -8.08
C PHE A 334 0.58 2.61 -9.56
N ASN A 335 1.86 2.49 -9.95
CA ASN A 335 2.26 2.59 -11.34
C ASN A 335 1.77 1.39 -12.16
N PHE A 336 1.85 0.18 -11.61
CA PHE A 336 1.27 -1.01 -12.23
C PHE A 336 -0.25 -0.96 -12.27
N MET A 337 -0.90 -0.38 -11.24
CA MET A 337 -2.34 -0.14 -11.29
C MET A 337 -2.72 0.80 -12.45
N GLY A 338 -1.97 1.88 -12.66
CA GLY A 338 -2.15 2.77 -13.81
C GLY A 338 -1.96 2.06 -15.15
N GLN A 339 -0.96 1.18 -15.25
CA GLN A 339 -0.72 0.37 -16.44
C GLN A 339 -1.83 -0.63 -16.75
N LEU A 340 -2.49 -1.18 -15.72
CA LEU A 340 -3.67 -2.02 -15.90
C LEU A 340 -4.87 -1.21 -16.43
N LEU A 341 -5.10 -0.01 -15.91
CA LEU A 341 -6.14 0.90 -16.45
C LEU A 341 -5.85 1.31 -17.90
N ASP A 342 -4.57 1.55 -18.24
CA ASP A 342 -4.17 1.81 -19.61
C ASP A 342 -4.43 0.60 -20.51
N PHE A 343 -4.13 -0.60 -20.01
CA PHE A 343 -4.38 -1.86 -20.72
C PHE A 343 -5.87 -2.12 -20.93
N GLU A 344 -6.72 -1.87 -19.93
CA GLU A 344 -8.19 -1.95 -20.07
C GLU A 344 -8.70 -1.13 -21.26
N ARG A 345 -8.20 0.11 -21.41
CA ARG A 345 -8.55 0.99 -22.54
C ARG A 345 -8.11 0.39 -23.87
N THR A 346 -6.94 -0.25 -23.94
CA THR A 346 -6.48 -0.92 -25.16
C THR A 346 -7.30 -2.14 -25.55
N LEU A 347 -7.94 -2.80 -24.57
CA LEU A 347 -8.85 -3.92 -24.80
C LEU A 347 -10.26 -3.47 -25.23
N GLY A 348 -10.57 -2.16 -25.16
CA GLY A 348 -11.89 -1.62 -25.50
C GLY A 348 -12.98 -1.96 -24.48
N LEU A 349 -12.60 -2.29 -23.26
CA LEU A 349 -13.53 -2.62 -22.18
C LEU A 349 -14.11 -1.32 -21.59
N GLN A 350 -15.44 -1.24 -21.45
CA GLN A 350 -16.10 -0.09 -20.83
C GLN A 350 -16.11 -0.27 -19.31
N SER A 351 -15.60 0.72 -18.58
CA SER A 351 -15.73 0.75 -17.12
C SER A 351 -17.19 1.10 -16.75
N PRO A 352 -17.81 0.48 -15.73
CA PRO A 352 -19.18 0.82 -15.29
C PRO A 352 -19.37 2.30 -14.90
N CYS A 353 -18.28 3.01 -14.57
CA CYS A 353 -18.27 4.42 -14.26
C CYS A 353 -18.07 5.34 -15.47
N ASP A 354 -17.86 4.80 -16.68
CA ASP A 354 -17.85 5.58 -17.92
C ASP A 354 -19.28 5.94 -18.32
N ASN A 355 -19.79 7.04 -17.75
CA ASN A 355 -20.99 7.74 -18.24
C ASN A 355 -20.73 8.43 -19.61
N ARG A 356 -20.09 7.74 -20.54
CA ARG A 356 -20.03 8.09 -21.95
C ARG A 356 -20.98 7.17 -22.72
N ALA A 357 -22.26 7.41 -22.53
CA ALA A 357 -23.26 6.99 -23.50
C ALA A 357 -22.86 7.57 -24.88
N SER A 358 -22.49 6.67 -25.81
CA SER A 358 -22.71 6.78 -27.25
C SER A 358 -22.76 8.21 -27.82
N ALA A 359 -21.59 8.82 -27.99
CA ALA A 359 -21.41 9.91 -28.94
C ALA A 359 -20.44 9.46 -30.05
N PRO A 360 -20.77 9.68 -31.34
CA PRO A 360 -19.89 9.29 -32.44
C PRO A 360 -18.57 10.05 -32.32
N SER A 361 -17.48 9.34 -32.63
CA SER A 361 -16.08 9.78 -32.66
C SER A 361 -15.91 11.26 -32.99
N GLN A 362 -15.75 12.09 -31.97
CA GLN A 362 -15.15 13.42 -32.11
C GLN A 362 -13.65 13.32 -31.85
N PRO A 363 -12.81 14.00 -32.65
CA PRO A 363 -11.37 14.00 -32.43
C PRO A 363 -11.07 14.65 -31.07
N LEU A 364 -10.32 13.93 -30.23
CA LEU A 364 -9.84 14.41 -28.94
C LEU A 364 -8.77 15.48 -29.17
N TYR A 365 -9.10 16.74 -28.93
CA TYR A 365 -8.11 17.82 -28.88
C TYR A 365 -7.39 17.79 -27.54
N PHE A 366 -6.07 17.60 -27.57
CA PHE A 366 -5.19 17.85 -26.44
C PHE A 366 -4.77 19.32 -26.47
N SER A 367 -5.12 20.09 -25.43
CA SER A 367 -4.55 21.43 -25.23
C SER A 367 -3.60 21.37 -24.04
N THR A 368 -2.30 21.46 -24.30
CA THR A 368 -1.31 21.81 -23.28
C THR A 368 -1.44 23.29 -22.90
N PRO A 369 -1.14 23.70 -21.65
CA PRO A 369 -1.17 25.11 -21.25
C PRO A 369 -0.04 25.98 -21.79
N THR A 370 0.72 25.53 -22.80
CA THR A 370 1.83 26.29 -23.36
C THR A 370 1.96 26.01 -24.85
N ASN A 371 1.80 27.09 -25.64
CA ASN A 371 1.88 27.27 -27.10
C ASN A 371 0.59 27.07 -27.91
N HIS A 372 0.03 28.22 -28.35
CA HIS A 372 -0.86 28.32 -29.50
C HIS A 372 -0.10 27.96 -30.77
N ASN A 373 -0.22 26.71 -31.25
CA ASN A 373 -0.16 26.35 -32.66
C ASN A 373 -0.81 24.98 -32.83
N VAL A 374 -1.88 24.93 -33.63
CA VAL A 374 -2.67 23.74 -33.92
C VAL A 374 -2.02 23.03 -35.12
N PHE A 375 -1.58 21.78 -34.95
CA PHE A 375 -1.22 20.92 -36.09
C PHE A 375 -2.20 19.75 -36.16
N GLN A 376 -2.84 19.61 -37.31
CA GLN A 376 -3.73 18.51 -37.68
C GLN A 376 -2.88 17.39 -38.28
N LEU A 377 -3.00 16.17 -37.75
CA LEU A 377 -2.43 14.97 -38.36
C LEU A 377 -3.53 14.28 -39.17
N ASP A 378 -3.37 14.24 -40.49
CA ASP A 378 -4.27 13.50 -41.36
C ASP A 378 -4.06 11.98 -41.20
N PRO A 379 -5.12 11.15 -41.23
CA PRO A 379 -5.00 9.70 -41.14
C PRO A 379 -4.42 9.16 -42.46
N LEU A 380 -3.33 8.39 -42.36
CA LEU A 380 -2.84 7.59 -43.48
C LEU A 380 -3.89 6.52 -43.81
N GLU A 381 -4.40 6.60 -45.04
CA GLU A 381 -5.29 5.62 -45.65
C GLU A 381 -4.64 4.23 -45.72
N SER A 382 -5.46 3.20 -45.53
CA SER A 382 -5.09 1.81 -45.74
C SER A 382 -4.94 1.49 -47.23
N THR A 383 -3.80 0.89 -47.60
CA THR A 383 -3.68 -0.05 -48.73
C THR A 383 -2.75 -1.18 -48.35
#